data_AF-A0A934VFK5-F1
#
_entry.id   AF-A0A934VFK5-F1
#
_cell.length_a   1.000
_cell.length_b   1.000
_cell.length_c   1.000
_cell.angle_alpha   90.00
_cell.angle_beta   90.00
_cell.angle_gamma   90.00
#
_symmetry.space_group_name_H-M   'P 1'
#
loop_
_entity.id
_entity.type
_entity.pdbx_description
1 polymer ?
#
loop_
_entity_poly.entity_id
_entity_poly.type
_entity_poly.pdbx_seq_one_letter_code
_entity_poly.pdbx_strand_id
1 'polypeptide(L)'
;MGGGGSGGRDWDRDVLDRADTIARAGGGRGWGAWEGSSLRKSWRTHERGPALSITKALGCLACARAAGEGWLRADEKVADTLSEWRGQGGKESITVQMLLQMTAGLKEGAGELYRRSIADKGKVAIALPLLDAPGTRFRYGPACWEVLAELLHRKAVARGETLEKFLHRAVMRPIGLSSPDWRSDQRGRFYLSTGTELTVTGLGRLGRTLGDLLSGRDTAGISAGAFRAMSRPSRANAMFGGGLWRNSRGGREIEIEDELEPPKSPGFWRNACISKRQPSTMVALVGSAGQRVFIWPAERRVIARLGYSRSWKDGTLLRAV
;
A
#
# COMPACT_ATOMS: atom_id res chain seq x y z
N MET A 1 -21.37 33.16 -10.41
CA MET A 1 -20.71 32.50 -11.56
C MET A 1 -19.22 32.56 -11.33
N GLY A 2 -18.52 31.42 -11.49
CA GLY A 2 -17.08 31.32 -11.23
C GLY A 2 -16.71 29.90 -10.82
N GLY A 3 -17.03 28.92 -11.68
CA GLY A 3 -16.59 27.55 -11.51
C GLY A 3 -15.08 27.49 -11.66
N GLY A 4 -14.37 27.25 -10.55
CA GLY A 4 -12.96 26.87 -10.57
C GLY A 4 -12.84 25.48 -11.18
N GLY A 5 -12.54 25.43 -12.47
CA GLY A 5 -12.34 24.19 -13.22
C GLY A 5 -11.31 23.28 -12.55
N SER A 6 -11.69 22.02 -12.38
CA SER A 6 -10.80 20.91 -12.02
C SER A 6 -9.71 20.77 -13.08
N GLY A 7 -8.57 21.43 -12.87
CA GLY A 7 -7.43 21.43 -13.78
C GLY A 7 -6.66 20.11 -13.85
N GLY A 8 -7.36 18.99 -14.05
CA GLY A 8 -6.76 17.77 -14.57
C GLY A 8 -6.68 17.91 -16.09
N ARG A 9 -5.50 17.71 -16.69
CA ARG A 9 -5.42 17.58 -18.14
C ARG A 9 -6.28 16.39 -18.54
N ASP A 10 -7.10 16.54 -19.58
CA ASP A 10 -7.78 15.38 -20.14
C ASP A 10 -6.74 14.37 -20.61
N TRP A 11 -7.03 13.09 -20.40
CA TRP A 11 -6.21 12.01 -20.94
C TRP A 11 -6.49 11.86 -22.44
N ASP A 12 -6.06 12.87 -23.18
CA ASP A 12 -5.97 12.81 -24.62
C ASP A 12 -4.87 11.83 -25.05
N ARG A 13 -4.85 11.56 -26.35
CA ARG A 13 -3.90 10.62 -26.94
C ARG A 13 -2.45 11.05 -26.72
N ASP A 14 -2.14 12.33 -26.87
CA ASP A 14 -0.76 12.84 -26.80
C ASP A 14 -0.19 12.77 -25.37
N VAL A 15 -1.03 13.02 -24.37
CA VAL A 15 -0.69 12.85 -22.94
C VAL A 15 -0.32 11.41 -22.66
N LEU A 16 -1.16 10.46 -23.09
CA LEU A 16 -0.91 9.04 -22.86
C LEU A 16 0.26 8.50 -23.71
N ASP A 17 0.48 9.05 -24.90
CA ASP A 17 1.62 8.72 -25.75
C ASP A 17 2.94 9.13 -25.08
N ARG A 18 3.03 10.34 -24.52
CA ARG A 18 4.19 10.77 -23.73
C ARG A 18 4.40 9.92 -22.48
N ALA A 19 3.32 9.62 -21.75
CA ALA A 19 3.39 8.79 -20.55
C ALA A 19 3.90 7.37 -20.85
N ASP A 20 3.47 6.80 -21.99
CA ASP A 20 3.95 5.52 -22.51
C ASP A 20 5.46 5.55 -22.78
N THR A 21 5.92 6.54 -23.55
CA THR A 21 7.35 6.72 -23.86
C THR A 21 8.19 6.80 -22.59
N ILE A 22 7.77 7.60 -21.60
CA ILE A 22 8.47 7.74 -20.32
C ILE A 22 8.53 6.40 -19.58
N ALA A 23 7.41 5.68 -19.50
CA ALA A 23 7.34 4.42 -18.78
C ALA A 23 8.21 3.32 -19.42
N ARG A 24 8.34 3.29 -20.75
CA ARG A 24 9.25 2.41 -21.49
C ARG A 24 10.72 2.76 -21.22
N ALA A 25 11.09 4.03 -21.42
CA ALA A 25 12.45 4.51 -21.21
C ALA A 25 12.92 4.30 -19.76
N GLY A 26 12.00 4.37 -18.80
CA GLY A 26 12.29 4.15 -17.38
C GLY A 26 12.42 2.69 -16.94
N GLY A 27 12.48 1.71 -17.85
CA GLY A 27 12.65 0.29 -17.54
C GLY A 27 11.34 -0.40 -17.08
N GLY A 28 10.30 -0.31 -17.90
CA GLY A 28 9.01 -0.95 -17.66
C GLY A 28 8.92 -2.35 -18.27
N ARG A 29 8.41 -3.33 -17.52
CA ARG A 29 8.03 -4.66 -18.06
C ARG A 29 6.63 -4.67 -18.66
N GLY A 30 5.75 -3.81 -18.15
CA GLY A 30 4.41 -3.61 -18.68
C GLY A 30 3.73 -2.40 -18.03
N TRP A 31 2.69 -1.89 -18.68
CA TRP A 31 2.00 -0.67 -18.26
C TRP A 31 0.58 -0.62 -18.80
N GLY A 32 -0.30 0.09 -18.09
CA GLY A 32 -1.63 0.41 -18.55
C GLY A 32 -2.16 1.69 -17.91
N ALA A 33 -2.99 2.41 -18.67
CA ALA A 33 -3.78 3.54 -18.21
C ALA A 33 -5.27 3.25 -18.41
N TRP A 34 -6.05 3.41 -17.35
CA TRP A 34 -7.50 3.23 -17.35
C TRP A 34 -8.23 4.50 -16.94
N GLU A 35 -9.34 4.77 -17.60
CA GLU A 35 -10.33 5.76 -17.17
C GLU A 35 -11.67 5.04 -17.01
N GLY A 36 -12.19 5.02 -15.79
CA GLY A 36 -13.29 4.12 -15.42
C GLY A 36 -12.88 2.65 -15.64
N SER A 37 -13.66 1.92 -16.42
CA SER A 37 -13.34 0.54 -16.82
C SER A 37 -12.55 0.42 -18.12
N SER A 38 -12.43 1.51 -18.88
CA SER A 38 -11.87 1.51 -20.22
C SER A 38 -10.35 1.60 -20.17
N LEU A 39 -9.68 0.63 -20.79
CA LEU A 39 -8.23 0.70 -21.00
C LEU A 39 -7.94 1.67 -22.14
N ARG A 40 -7.28 2.78 -21.83
CA ARG A 40 -7.04 3.90 -22.77
C ARG A 40 -5.75 3.70 -23.56
N LYS A 41 -4.69 3.21 -22.90
CA LYS A 41 -3.42 2.85 -23.53
C LYS A 41 -2.73 1.77 -22.70
N SER A 42 -1.98 0.86 -23.34
CA SER A 42 -1.26 -0.20 -22.62
C SER A 42 -0.19 -0.92 -23.44
N TRP A 43 0.67 -1.67 -22.76
CA TRP A 43 1.47 -2.75 -23.36
C TRP A 43 1.81 -3.82 -22.32
N ARG A 44 1.91 -5.07 -22.79
CA ARG A 44 2.27 -6.26 -21.98
C ARG A 44 1.46 -6.34 -20.67
N THR A 45 0.15 -6.15 -20.76
CA THR A 45 -0.72 -6.05 -19.56
C THR A 45 -0.89 -7.36 -18.79
N HIS A 46 -0.59 -8.49 -19.46
CA HIS A 46 -0.59 -9.83 -18.90
C HIS A 46 0.76 -10.22 -18.29
N GLU A 47 1.82 -9.43 -18.49
CA GLU A 47 3.11 -9.63 -17.84
C GLU A 47 2.89 -9.70 -16.33
N ARG A 48 3.41 -10.77 -15.70
CA ARG A 48 3.39 -10.97 -14.26
C ARG A 48 4.75 -10.65 -13.68
N GLY A 49 4.77 -10.04 -12.51
CA GLY A 49 6.00 -9.83 -11.78
C GLY A 49 5.75 -9.41 -10.33
N PRO A 50 6.83 -9.25 -9.55
CA PRO A 50 6.72 -8.91 -8.14
C PRO A 50 6.13 -7.51 -7.96
N ALA A 51 4.99 -7.41 -7.27
CA ALA A 51 4.38 -6.13 -6.91
C ALA A 51 5.13 -5.43 -5.76
N LEU A 52 5.96 -6.18 -5.03
CA LEU A 52 6.78 -5.70 -3.92
C LEU A 52 5.91 -4.92 -2.92
N SER A 53 6.31 -3.70 -2.52
CA SER A 53 5.59 -2.95 -1.48
C SER A 53 4.14 -2.60 -1.82
N ILE A 54 3.69 -2.79 -3.06
CA ILE A 54 2.27 -2.68 -3.42
C ILE A 54 1.42 -3.73 -2.67
N THR A 55 2.00 -4.87 -2.25
CA THR A 55 1.34 -5.89 -1.42
C THR A 55 0.71 -5.31 -0.15
N LYS A 56 1.30 -4.25 0.41
CA LYS A 56 0.79 -3.56 1.60
C LYS A 56 -0.65 -3.06 1.44
N ALA A 57 -1.02 -2.61 0.23
CA ALA A 57 -2.38 -2.17 -0.05
C ALA A 57 -3.38 -3.34 0.04
N LEU A 58 -2.99 -4.55 -0.37
CA LEU A 58 -3.81 -5.76 -0.19
C LEU A 58 -3.95 -6.12 1.30
N GLY A 59 -2.88 -5.98 2.09
CA GLY A 59 -2.94 -6.12 3.54
C GLY A 59 -3.89 -5.11 4.21
N CYS A 60 -3.92 -3.88 3.73
CA CYS A 60 -4.88 -2.87 4.23
C CYS A 60 -6.32 -3.20 3.85
N LEU A 61 -6.57 -3.70 2.63
CA LEU A 61 -7.90 -4.20 2.23
C LEU A 61 -8.33 -5.38 3.11
N ALA A 62 -7.39 -6.28 3.45
CA ALA A 62 -7.64 -7.39 4.38
C ALA A 62 -8.04 -6.88 5.77
N CYS A 63 -7.37 -5.86 6.30
CA CYS A 63 -7.73 -5.24 7.58
C CYS A 63 -9.10 -4.55 7.52
N ALA A 64 -9.40 -3.82 6.45
CA ALA A 64 -10.69 -3.17 6.26
C ALA A 64 -11.83 -4.20 6.20
N ARG A 65 -11.61 -5.32 5.50
CA ARG A 65 -12.56 -6.42 5.41
C ARG A 65 -12.72 -7.14 6.75
N ALA A 66 -11.62 -7.42 7.44
CA ALA A 66 -11.62 -8.03 8.77
C ALA A 66 -12.39 -7.15 9.78
N ALA A 67 -12.22 -5.82 9.75
CA ALA A 67 -13.00 -4.93 10.58
C ALA A 67 -14.49 -4.91 10.23
N GLY A 68 -14.83 -4.93 8.93
CA GLY A 68 -16.23 -5.06 8.50
C GLY A 68 -16.87 -6.37 8.93
N GLU A 69 -16.10 -7.45 9.07
CA GLU A 69 -16.54 -8.74 9.62
C GLU A 69 -16.45 -8.79 11.17
N GLY A 70 -16.07 -7.70 11.85
CA GLY A 70 -15.96 -7.64 13.31
C GLY A 70 -14.76 -8.40 13.89
N TRP A 71 -13.74 -8.71 13.09
CA TRP A 71 -12.56 -9.46 13.55
C TRP A 71 -11.60 -8.60 14.36
N LEU A 72 -11.52 -7.32 13.99
CA LEU A 72 -10.57 -6.38 14.55
C LEU A 72 -11.10 -4.94 14.51
N ARG A 73 -10.51 -4.05 15.30
CA ARG A 73 -10.71 -2.59 15.22
C ARG A 73 -9.39 -1.88 15.02
N ALA A 74 -9.42 -0.73 14.35
CA ALA A 74 -8.22 0.06 14.10
C ALA A 74 -7.54 0.51 15.41
N ASP A 75 -8.32 0.79 16.45
CA ASP A 75 -7.86 1.31 17.74
C ASP A 75 -7.60 0.22 18.80
N GLU A 76 -7.92 -1.05 18.53
CA GLU A 76 -7.66 -2.13 19.50
C GLU A 76 -6.16 -2.31 19.71
N LYS A 77 -5.78 -2.81 20.90
CA LYS A 77 -4.39 -3.12 21.19
C LYS A 77 -4.02 -4.41 20.48
N VAL A 78 -2.89 -4.39 19.80
CA VAL A 78 -2.35 -5.60 19.15
C VAL A 78 -2.09 -6.68 20.20
N ALA A 79 -1.71 -6.27 21.42
CA ALA A 79 -1.48 -7.15 22.57
C ALA A 79 -2.74 -7.84 23.12
N ASP A 80 -3.94 -7.47 22.66
CA ASP A 80 -5.17 -8.21 22.95
C ASP A 80 -5.17 -9.59 22.26
N THR A 81 -4.44 -9.71 21.14
CA THR A 81 -4.27 -10.97 20.39
C THR A 81 -2.82 -11.50 20.44
N LEU A 82 -1.83 -10.61 20.42
CA LEU A 82 -0.41 -10.94 20.55
C LEU A 82 0.03 -10.77 22.01
N SER A 83 -0.37 -11.71 22.86
CA SER A 83 -0.15 -11.64 24.31
C SER A 83 1.33 -11.53 24.70
N GLU A 84 2.25 -11.92 23.81
CA GLU A 84 3.70 -11.77 23.97
C GLU A 84 4.15 -10.31 24.13
N TRP A 85 3.31 -9.33 23.73
CA TRP A 85 3.61 -7.91 23.88
C TRP A 85 3.15 -7.31 25.21
N ARG A 86 2.42 -8.06 26.04
CA ARG A 86 1.99 -7.58 27.36
C ARG A 86 3.19 -7.41 28.28
N GLY A 87 3.31 -6.25 28.92
CA GLY A 87 4.42 -5.93 29.83
C GLY A 87 5.77 -5.73 29.14
N GLN A 88 5.81 -5.56 27.81
CA GLN A 88 7.03 -5.38 27.02
C GLN A 88 7.34 -3.89 26.77
N GLY A 89 7.38 -3.11 27.85
CA GLY A 89 7.94 -1.75 27.88
C GLY A 89 7.40 -0.79 26.81
N GLY A 90 6.10 -0.91 26.46
CA GLY A 90 5.43 -0.03 25.52
C GLY A 90 4.79 -0.75 24.33
N LYS A 91 5.19 -1.98 23.99
CA LYS A 91 4.57 -2.74 22.88
C LYS A 91 3.08 -3.03 23.11
N GLU A 92 2.66 -3.16 24.37
CA GLU A 92 1.26 -3.33 24.78
C GLU A 92 0.36 -2.15 24.38
N SER A 93 0.95 -0.97 24.14
CA SER A 93 0.20 0.22 23.73
C SER A 93 -0.03 0.32 22.22
N ILE A 94 0.66 -0.49 21.41
CA ILE A 94 0.60 -0.46 19.95
C ILE A 94 -0.81 -0.88 19.48
N THR A 95 -1.38 -0.09 18.58
CA THR A 95 -2.68 -0.36 17.95
C THR A 95 -2.53 -0.91 16.53
N VAL A 96 -3.59 -1.53 16.01
CA VAL A 96 -3.66 -1.96 14.60
C VAL A 96 -3.41 -0.78 13.65
N GLN A 97 -3.97 0.39 13.96
CA GLN A 97 -3.78 1.62 13.20
C GLN A 97 -2.30 2.03 13.12
N MET A 98 -1.56 1.92 14.23
CA MET A 98 -0.14 2.25 14.26
C MET A 98 0.69 1.30 13.37
N LEU A 99 0.30 0.03 13.25
CA LEU A 99 0.94 -0.88 12.29
C LEU A 99 0.63 -0.46 10.84
N LEU A 100 -0.63 -0.16 10.52
CA LEU A 100 -1.05 0.31 9.18
C LEU A 100 -0.43 1.66 8.79
N GLN A 101 -0.07 2.48 9.77
CA GLN A 101 0.63 3.75 9.59
C GLN A 101 2.15 3.62 9.63
N MET A 102 2.68 2.44 9.95
CA MET A 102 4.11 2.19 10.23
C MET A 102 4.70 3.15 11.26
N THR A 103 3.93 3.39 12.32
CA THR A 103 4.33 4.21 13.48
C THR A 103 4.37 3.41 14.77
N ALA A 104 4.50 2.09 14.69
CA ALA A 104 4.52 1.23 15.87
C ALA A 104 5.80 1.37 16.72
N GLY A 105 6.81 2.09 16.24
CA GLY A 105 8.10 2.25 16.91
C GLY A 105 9.03 1.04 16.80
N LEU A 106 8.61 -0.04 16.13
CA LEU A 106 9.45 -1.21 15.89
C LEU A 106 10.63 -0.89 14.98
N LYS A 107 11.75 -1.59 15.16
CA LYS A 107 12.80 -1.71 14.14
C LYS A 107 12.20 -2.12 12.80
N GLU A 108 12.69 -1.56 11.69
CA GLU A 108 12.15 -1.71 10.34
C GLU A 108 12.12 -3.18 9.89
N GLY A 109 13.11 -3.98 10.30
CA GLY A 109 13.12 -5.43 10.17
C GLY A 109 13.54 -5.98 8.80
N ALA A 110 14.07 -5.15 7.89
CA ALA A 110 14.42 -5.60 6.54
C ALA A 110 15.50 -6.71 6.52
N GLY A 111 16.55 -6.57 7.34
CA GLY A 111 17.63 -7.56 7.43
C GLY A 111 17.19 -8.89 8.06
N GLU A 112 16.22 -8.84 8.98
CA GLU A 112 15.69 -10.01 9.67
C GLU A 112 14.63 -10.73 8.85
N LEU A 113 13.73 -9.98 8.21
CA LEU A 113 12.49 -10.50 7.62
C LEU A 113 12.59 -10.80 6.12
N TYR A 114 13.63 -10.37 5.41
CA TYR A 114 13.81 -10.72 3.98
C TYR A 114 14.81 -11.85 3.73
N ARG A 115 15.25 -12.55 4.78
CA ARG A 115 16.07 -13.75 4.66
C ARG A 115 15.27 -14.88 4.00
N ARG A 116 15.92 -15.64 3.10
CA ARG A 116 15.25 -16.68 2.31
C ARG A 116 14.73 -17.87 3.14
N SER A 117 15.37 -18.17 4.28
CA SER A 117 15.15 -19.38 5.07
C SER A 117 14.47 -19.12 6.42
N ILE A 118 13.53 -18.18 6.47
CA ILE A 118 12.78 -17.92 7.71
C ILE A 118 11.71 -19.00 7.89
N ALA A 119 11.80 -19.72 9.00
CA ALA A 119 10.80 -20.73 9.35
C ALA A 119 9.45 -20.09 9.65
N ASP A 120 9.43 -19.15 10.59
CA ASP A 120 8.22 -18.46 11.04
C ASP A 120 8.44 -16.95 11.06
N LYS A 121 7.89 -16.26 10.07
CA LYS A 121 8.13 -14.83 9.88
C LYS A 121 7.41 -13.97 10.90
N GLY A 122 6.20 -14.37 11.31
CA GLY A 122 5.45 -13.65 12.34
C GLY A 122 6.14 -13.72 13.70
N LYS A 123 6.72 -14.87 14.08
CA LYS A 123 7.52 -15.00 15.31
C LYS A 123 8.71 -14.03 15.29
N VAL A 124 9.43 -13.95 14.17
CA VAL A 124 10.55 -13.00 14.02
C VAL A 124 10.06 -11.55 14.12
N ALA A 125 8.95 -11.22 13.47
CA ALA A 125 8.41 -9.86 13.46
C ALA A 125 7.95 -9.38 14.85
N ILE A 126 7.27 -10.22 15.62
CA ILE A 126 6.84 -9.93 17.01
C ILE A 126 8.04 -9.65 17.93
N ALA A 127 9.15 -10.37 17.71
CA ALA A 127 10.36 -10.30 18.51
C ALA A 127 11.21 -9.04 18.25
N LEU A 128 10.97 -8.29 17.15
CA LEU A 128 11.74 -7.10 16.82
C LEU A 128 11.68 -6.05 17.95
N PRO A 129 12.79 -5.37 18.27
CA PRO A 129 12.84 -4.42 19.37
C PRO A 129 12.05 -3.14 19.04
N LEU A 130 11.65 -2.44 20.10
CA LEU A 130 11.10 -1.09 20.02
C LEU A 130 12.27 -0.10 20.00
N LEU A 131 12.28 0.82 19.03
CA LEU A 131 13.28 1.88 18.88
C LEU A 131 12.75 3.27 19.25
N ASP A 132 11.43 3.48 19.15
CA ASP A 132 10.77 4.74 19.51
C ASP A 132 9.45 4.47 20.22
N ALA A 133 8.96 5.47 20.97
CA ALA A 133 7.63 5.42 21.54
C ALA A 133 6.56 5.24 20.43
N PRO A 134 5.58 4.31 20.60
CA PRO A 134 4.53 4.09 19.61
C PRO A 134 3.77 5.37 19.24
N GLY A 135 3.51 5.55 17.95
CA GLY A 135 2.83 6.70 17.36
C GLY A 135 3.71 7.91 17.05
N THR A 136 4.98 7.93 17.48
CA THR A 136 5.80 9.16 17.42
C THR A 136 6.60 9.31 16.12
N ARG A 137 7.05 8.21 15.50
CA ARG A 137 7.88 8.24 14.28
C ARG A 137 7.40 7.23 13.25
N PHE A 138 7.52 7.62 11.98
CA PHE A 138 7.30 6.73 10.84
C PHE A 138 8.58 5.99 10.49
N ARG A 139 8.53 4.66 10.45
CA ARG A 139 9.64 3.78 10.07
C ARG A 139 9.19 2.81 8.99
N TYR A 140 9.66 3.03 7.77
CA TYR A 140 9.25 2.20 6.64
C TYR A 140 10.01 0.88 6.65
N GLY A 141 9.28 -0.25 6.65
CA GLY A 141 9.90 -1.56 6.63
C GLY A 141 8.88 -2.70 6.67
N PRO A 142 9.34 -3.96 6.58
CA PRO A 142 8.46 -5.12 6.69
C PRO A 142 7.84 -5.31 8.08
N ALA A 143 8.48 -4.88 9.16
CA ALA A 143 8.10 -5.25 10.53
C ALA A 143 6.60 -5.10 10.83
N CYS A 144 6.05 -3.90 10.64
CA CYS A 144 4.64 -3.63 10.94
C CYS A 144 3.68 -4.52 10.12
N TRP A 145 4.05 -4.84 8.88
CA TRP A 145 3.22 -5.64 7.98
C TRP A 145 3.26 -7.12 8.30
N GLU A 146 4.42 -7.64 8.69
CA GLU A 146 4.51 -9.05 9.10
C GLU A 146 3.89 -9.27 10.49
N VAL A 147 3.90 -8.26 11.39
CA VAL A 147 3.08 -8.29 12.61
C VAL A 147 1.58 -8.26 12.27
N LEU A 148 1.14 -7.45 11.29
CA LEU A 148 -0.26 -7.48 10.83
C LEU A 148 -0.63 -8.85 10.24
N ALA A 149 0.29 -9.51 9.53
CA ALA A 149 0.07 -10.85 9.00
C ALA A 149 -0.18 -11.84 10.14
N GLU A 150 0.67 -11.80 11.17
CA GLU A 150 0.54 -12.65 12.36
C GLU A 150 -0.74 -12.37 13.15
N LEU A 151 -1.11 -11.10 13.31
CA LEU A 151 -2.37 -10.70 13.93
C LEU A 151 -3.57 -11.29 13.17
N LEU A 152 -3.65 -11.05 11.86
CA LEU A 152 -4.74 -11.56 11.02
C LEU A 152 -4.78 -13.08 11.01
N HIS A 153 -3.61 -13.74 11.02
CA HIS A 153 -3.50 -15.19 11.12
C HIS A 153 -4.14 -15.71 12.41
N ARG A 154 -3.81 -15.16 13.58
CA ARG A 154 -4.43 -15.59 14.86
C ARG A 154 -5.93 -15.33 14.88
N LYS A 155 -6.37 -14.17 14.35
CA LYS A 155 -7.81 -13.84 14.24
C LYS A 155 -8.55 -14.83 13.32
N ALA A 156 -7.92 -15.28 12.23
CA ALA A 156 -8.48 -16.27 11.30
C ALA A 156 -8.55 -17.67 11.95
N VAL A 157 -7.47 -18.10 12.62
CA VAL A 157 -7.40 -19.41 13.31
C VAL A 157 -8.47 -19.50 14.39
N ALA A 158 -8.69 -18.45 15.18
CA ALA A 158 -9.75 -18.39 16.18
C ALA A 158 -11.18 -18.52 15.58
N ARG A 159 -11.31 -18.43 14.25
CA ARG A 159 -12.55 -18.55 13.48
C ARG A 159 -12.58 -19.79 12.58
N GLY A 160 -11.62 -20.70 12.74
CA GLY A 160 -11.54 -21.93 11.93
C GLY A 160 -11.11 -21.70 10.48
N GLU A 161 -10.44 -20.59 10.18
CA GLU A 161 -9.94 -20.27 8.83
C GLU A 161 -8.40 -20.05 8.84
N THR A 162 -7.76 -20.12 7.67
CA THR A 162 -6.35 -19.71 7.52
C THR A 162 -6.28 -18.29 6.95
N LEU A 163 -5.14 -17.61 7.15
CA LEU A 163 -4.92 -16.27 6.61
C LEU A 163 -5.03 -16.27 5.07
N GLU A 164 -4.52 -17.31 4.44
CA GLU A 164 -4.47 -17.49 2.98
C GLU A 164 -5.87 -17.63 2.40
N LYS A 165 -6.72 -18.47 3.03
CA LYS A 165 -8.14 -18.62 2.65
C LYS A 165 -8.88 -17.30 2.81
N PHE A 166 -8.66 -16.59 3.93
CA PHE A 166 -9.24 -15.28 4.17
C PHE A 166 -8.82 -14.26 3.09
N LEU A 167 -7.52 -14.09 2.85
CA LEU A 167 -7.00 -13.18 1.82
C LEU A 167 -7.59 -13.50 0.45
N HIS A 168 -7.62 -14.77 0.07
CA HIS A 168 -8.18 -15.20 -1.21
C HIS A 168 -9.68 -14.87 -1.34
N ARG A 169 -10.50 -15.31 -0.37
CA ARG A 169 -11.97 -15.13 -0.45
C ARG A 169 -12.41 -13.68 -0.27
N ALA A 170 -11.68 -12.92 0.56
CA ALA A 170 -12.14 -11.65 1.11
C ALA A 170 -11.49 -10.44 0.45
N VAL A 171 -10.33 -10.61 -0.21
CA VAL A 171 -9.62 -9.54 -0.91
C VAL A 171 -9.42 -9.88 -2.38
N MET A 172 -8.78 -11.01 -2.67
CA MET A 172 -8.26 -11.28 -4.03
C MET A 172 -9.38 -11.56 -5.03
N ARG A 173 -10.23 -12.54 -4.72
CA ARG A 173 -11.36 -12.89 -5.60
C ARG A 173 -12.32 -11.70 -5.78
N PRO A 174 -12.74 -10.96 -4.73
CA PRO A 174 -13.64 -9.80 -4.89
C PRO A 174 -13.10 -8.68 -5.78
N ILE A 175 -11.79 -8.43 -5.80
CA ILE A 175 -11.19 -7.40 -6.67
C ILE A 175 -10.75 -7.96 -8.04
N GLY A 176 -11.09 -9.23 -8.32
CA GLY A 176 -10.79 -9.90 -9.58
C GLY A 176 -9.32 -10.26 -9.76
N LEU A 177 -8.57 -10.51 -8.69
CA LEU A 177 -7.26 -11.15 -8.79
C LEU A 177 -7.44 -12.67 -8.80
N SER A 178 -7.00 -13.32 -9.88
CA SER A 178 -6.75 -14.77 -9.87
C SER A 178 -5.68 -15.08 -8.84
N SER A 179 -5.79 -16.17 -8.07
CA SER A 179 -4.82 -16.63 -7.05
C SER A 179 -3.38 -16.33 -7.47
N PRO A 180 -2.82 -15.16 -7.09
CA PRO A 180 -1.50 -14.77 -7.51
C PRO A 180 -0.49 -15.51 -6.66
N ASP A 181 0.71 -15.66 -7.21
CA ASP A 181 1.82 -16.21 -6.45
C ASP A 181 2.11 -15.27 -5.27
N TRP A 182 1.72 -15.72 -4.09
CA TRP A 182 1.97 -15.04 -2.83
C TRP A 182 3.09 -15.78 -2.12
N ARG A 183 4.23 -15.12 -1.95
CA ARG A 183 5.37 -15.68 -1.24
C ARG A 183 5.03 -15.99 0.21
N SER A 184 5.46 -17.18 0.64
CA SER A 184 5.25 -17.70 1.98
C SER A 184 6.57 -17.96 2.72
N ASP A 185 6.49 -18.05 4.05
CA ASP A 185 7.56 -18.65 4.86
C ASP A 185 7.50 -20.18 4.80
N GLN A 186 8.39 -20.89 5.51
CA GLN A 186 8.41 -22.35 5.50
C GLN A 186 7.18 -22.98 6.16
N ARG A 187 6.37 -22.20 6.90
CA ARG A 187 5.09 -22.62 7.46
C ARG A 187 3.91 -22.30 6.54
N GLY A 188 4.17 -21.80 5.34
CA GLY A 188 3.15 -21.47 4.35
C GLY A 188 2.53 -20.08 4.51
N ARG A 189 2.99 -19.25 5.45
CA ARG A 189 2.33 -17.96 5.76
C ARG A 189 2.69 -16.84 4.81
N PHE A 190 1.66 -16.19 4.27
CA PHE A 190 1.77 -15.11 3.29
C PHE A 190 2.43 -13.84 3.82
N TYR A 191 3.35 -13.26 3.03
CA TYR A 191 4.05 -12.02 3.39
C TYR A 191 3.21 -10.78 3.07
N LEU A 192 2.88 -9.95 4.05
CA LEU A 192 2.10 -8.73 3.75
C LEU A 192 2.97 -7.53 3.31
N SER A 193 4.30 -7.61 3.44
CA SER A 193 5.18 -6.48 3.09
C SER A 193 5.58 -6.43 1.60
N THR A 194 5.85 -7.57 0.96
CA THR A 194 6.36 -7.67 -0.44
C THR A 194 5.93 -8.96 -1.18
N GLY A 195 4.93 -9.69 -0.68
CA GLY A 195 4.70 -11.08 -1.04
C GLY A 195 4.09 -11.37 -2.41
N THR A 196 3.38 -10.44 -3.04
CA THR A 196 2.52 -10.78 -4.19
C THR A 196 3.17 -10.55 -5.55
N GLU A 197 2.94 -11.47 -6.48
CA GLU A 197 3.15 -11.24 -7.91
C GLU A 197 1.86 -10.94 -8.65
N LEU A 198 1.80 -9.79 -9.33
CA LEU A 198 0.60 -9.33 -10.01
C LEU A 198 0.89 -9.07 -11.48
N THR A 199 -0.16 -9.16 -12.29
CA THR A 199 -0.11 -8.63 -13.65
C THR A 199 -0.37 -7.12 -13.64
N VAL A 200 0.00 -6.42 -14.71
CA VAL A 200 -0.36 -5.01 -14.88
C VAL A 200 -1.88 -4.81 -14.84
N THR A 201 -2.65 -5.70 -15.44
CA THR A 201 -4.12 -5.71 -15.32
C THR A 201 -4.57 -5.90 -13.87
N GLY A 202 -3.92 -6.78 -13.10
CA GLY A 202 -4.18 -6.96 -11.67
C GLY A 202 -3.90 -5.70 -10.86
N LEU A 203 -2.79 -5.03 -11.13
CA LEU A 203 -2.46 -3.73 -10.53
C LEU A 203 -3.50 -2.65 -10.89
N GLY A 204 -3.97 -2.62 -12.14
CA GLY A 204 -5.06 -1.73 -12.56
C GLY A 204 -6.39 -2.02 -11.87
N ARG A 205 -6.73 -3.29 -11.63
CA ARG A 205 -7.92 -3.70 -10.83
C ARG A 205 -7.80 -3.23 -9.38
N LEU A 206 -6.64 -3.44 -8.76
CA LEU A 206 -6.35 -2.93 -7.41
C LEU A 206 -6.49 -1.41 -7.36
N GLY A 207 -5.87 -0.68 -8.29
CA GLY A 207 -5.95 0.78 -8.35
C GLY A 207 -7.38 1.31 -8.49
N ARG A 208 -8.20 0.70 -9.36
CA ARG A 208 -9.60 1.10 -9.54
C ARG A 208 -10.46 0.82 -8.31
N THR A 209 -10.27 -0.34 -7.67
CA THR A 209 -10.95 -0.68 -6.41
C THR A 209 -10.64 0.35 -5.33
N LEU A 210 -9.37 0.69 -5.15
CA LEU A 210 -8.94 1.70 -4.20
C LEU A 210 -9.49 3.09 -4.56
N GLY A 211 -9.52 3.44 -5.84
CA GLY A 211 -10.14 4.68 -6.33
C GLY A 211 -11.62 4.78 -5.96
N ASP A 212 -12.39 3.71 -6.13
CA ASP A 212 -13.80 3.66 -5.74
C ASP A 212 -13.96 3.86 -4.22
N LEU A 213 -13.19 3.13 -3.40
CA LEU A 213 -13.23 3.24 -1.94
C LEU A 213 -12.82 4.65 -1.46
N LEU A 214 -11.79 5.26 -2.08
CA LEU A 214 -11.35 6.62 -1.75
C LEU A 214 -12.40 7.67 -2.12
N SER A 215 -13.13 7.45 -3.22
CA SER A 215 -14.26 8.30 -3.64
C SER A 215 -15.53 8.07 -2.83
N GLY A 216 -15.54 7.13 -1.88
CA GLY A 216 -16.67 6.90 -0.97
C GLY A 216 -17.65 5.84 -1.45
N ARG A 217 -17.30 5.10 -2.51
CA ARG A 217 -18.11 3.99 -3.02
C ARG A 217 -17.69 2.68 -2.38
N ASP A 218 -18.63 2.00 -1.76
CA ASP A 218 -18.45 0.62 -1.33
C ASP A 218 -18.23 -0.27 -2.56
N THR A 219 -17.25 -1.18 -2.49
CA THR A 219 -16.91 -2.07 -3.59
C THR A 219 -16.17 -3.29 -3.09
N ALA A 220 -16.19 -4.40 -3.85
CA ALA A 220 -15.51 -5.64 -3.50
C ALA A 220 -15.86 -6.18 -2.08
N GLY A 221 -17.06 -5.87 -1.58
CA GLY A 221 -17.48 -6.22 -0.23
C GLY A 221 -16.78 -5.42 0.88
N ILE A 222 -16.16 -4.29 0.56
CA ILE A 222 -15.45 -3.43 1.51
C ILE A 222 -16.18 -2.11 1.59
N SER A 223 -16.53 -1.68 2.80
CA SER A 223 -17.07 -0.35 3.02
C SER A 223 -15.99 0.71 2.81
N ALA A 224 -16.30 1.76 2.07
CA ALA A 224 -15.44 2.90 1.88
C ALA A 224 -15.10 3.59 3.22
N GLY A 225 -16.05 3.62 4.16
CA GLY A 225 -15.83 4.14 5.52
C GLY A 225 -14.79 3.32 6.28
N ALA A 226 -14.94 1.99 6.28
CA ALA A 226 -13.99 1.07 6.93
C ALA A 226 -12.59 1.16 6.30
N PHE A 227 -12.51 1.24 4.96
CA PHE A 227 -11.24 1.39 4.27
C PHE A 227 -10.55 2.73 4.57
N ARG A 228 -11.30 3.84 4.58
CA ARG A 228 -10.75 5.16 4.95
C ARG A 228 -10.25 5.18 6.38
N ALA A 229 -10.97 4.55 7.31
CA ALA A 229 -10.53 4.43 8.69
C ALA A 229 -9.19 3.67 8.78
N MET A 230 -9.08 2.51 8.13
CA MET A 230 -7.85 1.70 8.16
C MET A 230 -6.67 2.36 7.45
N SER A 231 -6.90 3.03 6.33
CA SER A 231 -5.84 3.60 5.51
C SER A 231 -5.41 5.00 5.94
N ARG A 232 -6.04 5.63 6.94
CA ARG A 232 -5.78 7.04 7.30
C ARG A 232 -4.32 7.31 7.66
N PRO A 233 -3.75 8.47 7.27
CA PRO A 233 -2.40 8.85 7.66
C PRO A 233 -2.30 9.21 9.14
N SER A 234 -1.08 9.38 9.63
CA SER A 234 -0.79 9.76 11.01
C SER A 234 -0.18 11.16 11.10
N ARG A 235 -0.07 11.70 12.33
CA ARG A 235 0.71 12.92 12.56
C ARG A 235 2.19 12.73 12.26
N ALA A 236 2.73 11.52 12.40
CA ALA A 236 4.13 11.21 12.16
C ALA A 236 4.50 11.17 10.67
N ASN A 237 3.54 10.80 9.80
CA ASN A 237 3.67 10.91 8.35
C ASN A 237 2.31 11.21 7.74
N ALA A 238 2.13 12.45 7.27
CA ALA A 238 0.89 12.93 6.66
C ALA A 238 0.63 12.32 5.27
N MET A 239 1.67 11.79 4.62
CA MET A 239 1.55 11.20 3.28
C MET A 239 1.18 9.71 3.33
N PHE A 240 1.55 8.98 4.37
CA PHE A 240 1.44 7.51 4.38
C PHE A 240 0.34 6.97 5.31
N GLY A 241 -0.41 5.98 4.81
CA GLY A 241 -1.23 5.10 5.64
C GLY A 241 -1.85 3.96 4.82
N GLY A 242 -1.87 2.75 5.36
CA GLY A 242 -2.49 1.59 4.71
C GLY A 242 -1.80 1.12 3.42
N GLY A 243 -0.52 1.44 3.23
CA GLY A 243 0.19 1.16 1.98
C GLY A 243 0.00 2.23 0.89
N LEU A 244 -0.76 3.29 1.18
CA LEU A 244 -1.04 4.38 0.24
C LEU A 244 -0.15 5.59 0.56
N TRP A 245 0.43 6.17 -0.48
CA TRP A 245 1.09 7.47 -0.45
C TRP A 245 0.15 8.54 -1.02
N ARG A 246 -0.15 9.57 -0.24
CA ARG A 246 -1.08 10.64 -0.58
C ARG A 246 -0.33 11.86 -1.07
N ASN A 247 -0.87 12.50 -2.09
CA ASN A 247 -0.32 13.72 -2.61
C ASN A 247 -0.76 14.96 -1.79
N SER A 248 -0.01 16.04 -1.94
CA SER A 248 -0.37 17.38 -1.49
C SER A 248 0.09 18.38 -2.55
N ARG A 249 -0.47 19.59 -2.58
CA ARG A 249 0.01 20.65 -3.50
C ARG A 249 0.96 21.65 -2.83
N GLY A 250 1.02 21.65 -1.50
CA GLY A 250 1.75 22.65 -0.72
C GLY A 250 3.19 22.29 -0.37
N GLY A 251 3.66 21.08 -0.67
CA GLY A 251 4.97 20.58 -0.23
C GLY A 251 6.09 20.69 -1.27
N ARG A 252 7.31 20.34 -0.87
CA ARG A 252 8.44 20.05 -1.76
C ARG A 252 8.17 18.72 -2.49
N GLU A 253 8.32 18.70 -3.82
CA GLU A 253 8.23 17.44 -4.58
C GLU A 253 9.38 16.52 -4.17
N ILE A 254 9.04 15.27 -3.85
CA ILE A 254 10.00 14.24 -3.45
C ILE A 254 9.81 12.96 -4.26
N GLU A 255 10.89 12.20 -4.37
CA GLU A 255 10.86 10.82 -4.79
C GLU A 255 10.79 9.96 -3.54
N ILE A 256 9.63 9.33 -3.30
CA ILE A 256 9.31 8.68 -2.03
C ILE A 256 10.39 7.68 -1.60
N GLU A 257 10.88 6.85 -2.52
CA GLU A 257 11.86 5.80 -2.22
C GLU A 257 13.22 6.37 -1.77
N ASP A 258 13.57 7.58 -2.20
CA ASP A 258 14.82 8.25 -1.83
C ASP A 258 14.76 8.82 -0.40
N GLU A 259 13.56 8.94 0.18
CA GLU A 259 13.32 9.64 1.46
C GLU A 259 12.90 8.69 2.60
N LEU A 260 12.93 7.38 2.37
CA LEU A 260 12.54 6.37 3.38
C LEU A 260 13.59 6.20 4.47
N GLU A 261 14.87 6.42 4.16
CA GLU A 261 15.99 6.24 5.07
C GLU A 261 16.95 7.46 5.01
N PRO A 262 17.42 7.98 6.16
CA PRO A 262 16.99 7.64 7.53
C PRO A 262 15.56 8.17 7.83
N PRO A 263 14.89 7.69 8.90
CA PRO A 263 13.54 8.13 9.28
C PRO A 263 13.42 9.64 9.45
N LYS A 264 12.52 10.26 8.68
CA LYS A 264 12.30 11.71 8.64
C LYS A 264 11.36 12.19 9.76
N SER A 265 11.42 13.49 10.05
CA SER A 265 10.55 14.11 11.06
C SER A 265 9.10 14.25 10.57
N PRO A 266 8.12 14.38 11.48
CA PRO A 266 6.75 14.73 11.10
C PRO A 266 6.65 16.02 10.26
N GLY A 267 7.52 17.01 10.54
CA GLY A 267 7.58 18.26 9.79
C GLY A 267 8.03 18.08 8.34
N PHE A 268 8.97 17.16 8.09
CA PHE A 268 9.37 16.82 6.73
C PHE A 268 8.18 16.31 5.91
N TRP A 269 7.44 15.31 6.42
CA TRP A 269 6.33 14.69 5.69
C TRP A 269 5.15 15.63 5.48
N ARG A 270 4.89 16.57 6.40
CA ARG A 270 3.86 17.61 6.21
C ARG A 270 4.21 18.58 5.07
N ASN A 271 5.50 18.82 4.86
CA ASN A 271 6.02 19.76 3.88
C ASN A 271 6.52 19.07 2.60
N ALA A 272 6.13 17.81 2.38
CA ALA A 272 6.47 17.04 1.19
C ALA A 272 5.22 16.74 0.35
N CYS A 273 5.42 16.50 -0.95
CA CYS A 273 4.38 16.03 -1.85
C CYS A 273 4.96 15.13 -2.94
N ILE A 274 4.09 14.36 -3.60
CA ILE A 274 4.46 13.53 -4.74
C ILE A 274 4.61 14.43 -5.98
N SER A 275 3.61 15.28 -6.25
CA SER A 275 3.68 16.27 -7.31
C SER A 275 2.77 17.47 -7.06
N LYS A 276 3.30 18.68 -7.28
CA LYS A 276 2.55 19.95 -7.24
C LYS A 276 1.56 20.10 -8.39
N ARG A 277 1.81 19.41 -9.51
CA ARG A 277 0.96 19.45 -10.71
C ARG A 277 -0.28 18.58 -10.60
N GLN A 278 -0.25 17.61 -9.69
CA GLN A 278 -1.35 16.66 -9.51
C GLN A 278 -2.27 17.10 -8.36
N PRO A 279 -3.56 16.70 -8.37
CA PRO A 279 -4.48 17.05 -7.31
C PRO A 279 -4.04 16.42 -5.97
N SER A 280 -4.43 17.04 -4.85
CA SER A 280 -4.17 16.51 -3.51
C SER A 280 -4.93 15.21 -3.21
N THR A 281 -5.96 14.89 -4.01
CA THR A 281 -6.71 13.64 -3.94
C THR A 281 -5.99 12.47 -4.61
N MET A 282 -4.95 12.73 -5.42
CA MET A 282 -4.16 11.67 -6.05
C MET A 282 -3.43 10.86 -4.97
N VAL A 283 -3.44 9.54 -5.14
CA VAL A 283 -2.64 8.62 -4.32
C VAL A 283 -1.77 7.72 -5.20
N ALA A 284 -0.70 7.21 -4.61
CA ALA A 284 0.22 6.29 -5.25
C ALA A 284 0.44 5.04 -4.38
N LEU A 285 0.57 3.89 -5.04
CA LEU A 285 1.18 2.70 -4.49
C LEU A 285 2.61 2.62 -5.03
N VAL A 286 3.58 2.54 -4.13
CA VAL A 286 5.01 2.64 -4.44
C VAL A 286 5.68 1.33 -4.05
N GLY A 287 6.24 0.63 -5.04
CA GLY A 287 7.07 -0.54 -4.85
C GLY A 287 8.40 -0.41 -5.58
N SER A 288 9.45 -1.00 -5.01
CA SER A 288 10.81 -0.83 -5.53
C SER A 288 11.01 -1.33 -6.95
N ALA A 289 12.10 -0.89 -7.56
CA ALA A 289 12.36 -1.12 -8.99
C ALA A 289 11.23 -0.55 -9.90
N GLY A 290 10.54 0.49 -9.43
CA GLY A 290 9.54 1.23 -10.20
C GLY A 290 8.18 0.53 -10.36
N GLN A 291 7.79 -0.37 -9.43
CA GLN A 291 6.39 -0.79 -9.38
C GLN A 291 5.53 0.40 -8.97
N ARG A 292 4.53 0.75 -9.76
CA ARG A 292 3.66 1.90 -9.48
C ARG A 292 2.20 1.62 -9.78
N VAL A 293 1.34 2.16 -8.94
CA VAL A 293 -0.07 2.40 -9.26
C VAL A 293 -0.40 3.82 -8.83
N PHE A 294 -0.65 4.71 -9.79
CA PHE A 294 -1.17 6.06 -9.54
C PHE A 294 -2.67 6.06 -9.70
N ILE A 295 -3.38 6.72 -8.79
CA ILE A 295 -4.84 6.68 -8.70
C ILE A 295 -5.33 8.12 -8.52
N TRP A 296 -6.25 8.51 -9.39
CA TRP A 296 -6.98 9.77 -9.36
C TRP A 296 -8.46 9.46 -9.11
N PRO A 297 -8.90 9.45 -7.83
CA PRO A 297 -10.21 8.91 -7.47
C PRO A 297 -11.39 9.69 -8.07
N ALA A 298 -11.29 11.02 -8.17
CA ALA A 298 -12.37 11.88 -8.67
C ALA A 298 -12.56 11.69 -10.18
N GLU A 299 -11.46 11.60 -10.91
CA GLU A 299 -11.38 11.42 -12.35
C GLU A 299 -11.55 9.95 -12.76
N ARG A 300 -11.60 9.02 -11.79
CA ARG A 300 -11.64 7.57 -12.01
C ARG A 300 -10.49 7.07 -12.90
N ARG A 301 -9.33 7.70 -12.78
CA ARG A 301 -8.15 7.40 -13.59
C ARG A 301 -7.14 6.58 -12.80
N VAL A 302 -6.51 5.60 -13.47
CA VAL A 302 -5.48 4.74 -12.87
C VAL A 302 -4.36 4.50 -13.89
N ILE A 303 -3.11 4.69 -13.47
CA ILE A 303 -1.94 4.20 -14.22
C ILE A 303 -1.31 3.10 -13.40
N ALA A 304 -1.08 1.93 -13.99
CA ALA A 304 -0.32 0.85 -13.38
C ALA A 304 0.92 0.52 -14.21
N ARG A 305 2.00 0.20 -13.51
CA ARG A 305 3.30 -0.10 -14.11
C ARG A 305 3.98 -1.23 -13.34
N LEU A 306 4.40 -2.26 -14.08
CA LEU A 306 5.42 -3.20 -13.62
C LEU A 306 6.79 -2.70 -14.08
N GLY A 307 7.71 -2.50 -13.14
CA GLY A 307 9.06 -2.00 -13.40
C GLY A 307 10.15 -3.04 -13.15
N TYR A 308 11.38 -2.74 -13.58
CA TYR A 308 12.58 -3.45 -13.14
C TYR A 308 13.76 -2.52 -12.81
N SER A 309 13.58 -1.20 -12.95
CA SER A 309 14.65 -0.23 -12.73
C SER A 309 14.50 0.50 -11.40
N ARG A 310 15.59 0.55 -10.62
CA ARG A 310 15.70 1.38 -9.41
C ARG A 310 15.91 2.87 -9.72
N SER A 311 16.23 3.22 -10.97
CA SER A 311 16.39 4.62 -11.38
C SER A 311 15.07 5.30 -11.76
N TRP A 312 13.93 4.61 -11.63
CA TRP A 312 12.61 5.19 -11.92
C TRP A 312 12.33 6.41 -11.03
N LYS A 313 11.75 7.46 -11.62
CA LYS A 313 11.39 8.71 -10.95
C LYS A 313 9.95 9.09 -11.28
N ASP A 314 9.13 9.23 -10.24
CA ASP A 314 7.69 9.46 -10.35
C ASP A 314 7.39 10.83 -10.96
N GLY A 315 8.18 11.85 -10.59
CA GLY A 315 7.97 13.21 -11.06
C GLY A 315 8.00 13.35 -12.58
N THR A 316 8.82 12.57 -13.28
CA THR A 316 8.91 12.63 -14.75
C THR A 316 7.60 12.19 -15.41
N LEU A 317 7.01 11.08 -14.96
CA LEU A 317 5.72 10.62 -15.46
C LEU A 317 4.59 11.59 -15.05
N LEU A 318 4.56 11.99 -13.79
CA LEU A 318 3.48 12.83 -13.24
C LEU A 318 3.47 14.25 -13.81
N ARG A 319 4.59 14.74 -14.36
CA ARG A 319 4.61 16.00 -15.11
C ARG A 319 4.01 15.87 -16.52
N ALA A 320 3.98 14.66 -17.09
CA ALA A 320 3.45 14.41 -18.43
C ALA A 320 1.92 14.24 -18.44
N VAL A 321 1.35 13.73 -17.36
CA VAL A 321 -0.10 13.46 -17.19
C VAL A 321 -0.85 14.54 -16.44
#